data_AF-A0A1N6FXZ0-F1
#
_entry.id   AF-A0A1N6FXZ0-F1
#
_cell.length_a   1.000
_cell.length_b   1.000
_cell.length_c   1.000
_cell.angle_alpha   90.00
_cell.angle_beta   90.00
_cell.angle_gamma   90.00
#
_symmetry.space_group_name_H-M   'P 1'
#
loop_
_entity.id
_entity.type
_entity.pdbx_description
1 polymer ?
#
loop_
_entity_poly.entity_id
_entity_poly.type
_entity_poly.pdbx_seq_one_letter_code
_entity_poly.pdbx_strand_id
1 'polypeptide(L)'
;MVEIPSPDEEKENVDVGWLMEDGPKPASGKAASPPPPPIVSEGSYEIEGVDPLEAQDEPAAIVPPIPSPVPRPRKPQAADQPPTRSTVKPGTVDEVWTRWAEWGPDIIRLVAAAGVLLVLLYLALTSFWFTTAFLILVGGGVVLLLLGYPLFITMERPIRITPEQALNDYYGALSHSVPHIRRMWLLLSSEGRSSRSFHSFNEFNTYWNEKLKSLKSAKGGRFNTLLFSVQDFKSEKSAGLTHLEAKFTLQVQERDQMTSPGRTFPTTIRLVKGPDKMWYLEDGTMPEGRV
;
A
#
# COMPACT_ATOMS: atom_id res chain seq x y z
N MET A 1 -24.64 49.58 -37.53
CA MET A 1 -23.18 49.48 -37.41
C MET A 1 -22.84 50.06 -36.05
N VAL A 2 -22.61 49.18 -35.08
CA VAL A 2 -22.34 49.53 -33.68
C VAL A 2 -21.06 48.81 -33.34
N GLU A 3 -19.98 49.57 -33.13
CA GLU A 3 -18.70 49.08 -32.65
C GLU A 3 -18.84 48.67 -31.19
N ILE A 4 -18.56 47.41 -30.90
CA ILE A 4 -18.43 46.87 -29.55
C ILE A 4 -16.92 46.76 -29.29
N PRO A 5 -16.36 47.47 -28.30
CA PRO A 5 -14.96 47.30 -27.93
C PRO A 5 -14.76 45.96 -27.22
N SER A 6 -13.72 45.24 -27.63
CA SER A 6 -13.21 44.03 -26.96
C SER A 6 -12.53 44.42 -25.64
N PRO A 7 -12.81 43.76 -24.51
CA PRO A 7 -11.99 43.91 -23.32
C PRO A 7 -10.78 42.99 -23.42
N ASP A 8 -9.64 43.61 -23.70
CA ASP A 8 -8.32 43.01 -23.53
C ASP A 8 -8.02 42.74 -22.05
N GLU A 9 -7.45 41.56 -21.84
CA GLU A 9 -6.44 41.18 -20.84
C GLU A 9 -6.20 42.09 -19.62
N GLU A 10 -6.83 41.76 -18.49
CA GLU A 10 -6.23 41.98 -17.17
C GLU A 10 -5.76 40.64 -16.60
N LYS A 11 -4.53 40.27 -16.97
CA LYS A 11 -3.75 39.24 -16.26
C LYS A 11 -3.29 39.86 -14.94
N GLU A 12 -3.98 39.52 -13.87
CA GLU A 12 -3.58 39.76 -12.50
C GLU A 12 -2.32 38.93 -12.20
N ASN A 13 -1.15 39.52 -12.44
CA ASN A 13 0.13 39.01 -12.00
C ASN A 13 0.24 39.21 -10.48
N VAL A 14 -0.06 38.16 -9.71
CA VAL A 14 0.25 38.12 -8.29
C VAL A 14 1.76 38.03 -8.13
N ASP A 15 2.32 39.14 -7.65
CA ASP A 15 3.72 39.37 -7.36
C ASP A 15 4.19 38.45 -6.22
N VAL A 16 4.92 37.38 -6.56
CA VAL A 16 5.52 36.41 -5.60
C VAL A 16 6.94 36.85 -5.20
N GLY A 17 7.25 38.14 -5.32
CA GLY A 17 8.57 38.72 -5.06
C GLY A 17 9.02 38.74 -3.60
N TRP A 18 8.22 38.28 -2.63
CA TRP A 18 8.53 38.36 -1.20
C TRP A 18 9.08 37.06 -0.58
N LEU A 19 9.12 35.94 -1.32
CA LEU A 19 9.52 34.62 -0.76
C LEU A 19 11.00 34.26 -0.99
N MET A 20 11.78 35.11 -1.67
CA MET A 20 13.19 34.85 -2.01
C MET A 20 14.04 36.12 -1.82
N GLU A 21 14.32 36.47 -0.57
CA GLU A 21 15.46 37.34 -0.25
C GLU A 21 16.33 36.67 0.82
N ASP A 22 17.41 36.06 0.33
CA ASP A 22 18.58 35.64 1.12
C ASP A 22 19.49 36.86 1.32
N GLY A 23 19.84 37.18 2.57
CA GLY A 23 20.90 38.14 2.87
C GLY A 23 21.28 38.21 4.37
N PRO A 24 22.56 38.45 4.74
CA PRO A 24 23.21 37.66 5.79
C PRO A 24 23.65 38.41 7.08
N LYS A 25 24.06 37.59 8.08
CA LYS A 25 24.94 37.83 9.28
C LYS A 25 24.33 38.43 10.57
N PRO A 26 24.98 38.27 11.76
CA PRO A 26 25.91 37.24 12.26
C PRO A 26 25.63 36.71 13.71
N ALA A 27 26.24 35.56 14.02
CA ALA A 27 26.74 35.01 15.29
C ALA A 27 26.15 35.45 16.66
N SER A 28 25.64 34.46 17.43
CA SER A 28 26.06 34.12 18.81
C SER A 28 24.98 33.28 19.50
N GLY A 29 25.31 32.03 19.87
CA GLY A 29 24.42 31.20 20.65
C GLY A 29 24.97 29.78 20.84
N LYS A 30 25.89 29.62 21.79
CA LYS A 30 26.36 28.32 22.26
C LYS A 30 25.19 27.52 22.83
N ALA A 31 24.85 26.40 22.20
CA ALA A 31 24.03 25.34 22.79
C ALA A 31 24.82 24.02 22.77
N ALA A 32 24.94 23.42 23.95
CA ALA A 32 25.74 22.24 24.23
C ALA A 32 25.23 21.00 23.50
N SER A 33 26.13 20.26 22.86
CA SER A 33 25.87 18.92 22.32
C SER A 33 26.14 17.85 23.40
N PRO A 34 25.36 16.75 23.44
CA PRO A 34 25.66 15.61 24.30
C PRO A 34 26.84 14.78 23.78
N PRO A 35 27.54 14.01 24.65
CA PRO A 35 28.77 13.30 24.29
C PRO A 35 28.50 12.05 23.44
N PRO A 36 29.47 11.64 22.58
CA PRO A 36 29.38 10.41 21.79
C PRO A 36 29.64 9.15 22.65
N PRO A 37 29.09 7.98 22.27
CA PRO A 37 29.35 6.72 22.96
C PRO A 37 30.78 6.21 22.73
N PRO A 38 31.37 5.46 23.69
CA PRO A 38 32.75 4.99 23.61
C PRO A 38 32.90 3.85 22.59
N ILE A 39 33.84 4.04 21.66
CA ILE A 39 34.35 3.01 20.76
C ILE A 39 35.42 2.23 21.53
N VAL A 40 35.12 0.96 21.83
CA VAL A 40 36.11 0.00 22.32
C VAL A 40 36.88 -0.52 21.11
N SER A 41 38.15 -0.15 21.03
CA SER A 41 39.10 -0.68 20.04
C SER A 41 40.27 -1.28 20.81
N GLU A 42 40.28 -2.60 20.96
CA GLU A 42 41.47 -3.40 21.28
C GLU A 42 41.98 -4.02 19.98
N GLY A 43 43.29 -3.95 19.73
CA GLY A 43 43.94 -4.74 18.68
C GLY A 43 44.79 -3.97 17.69
N SER A 44 45.83 -3.30 18.19
CA SER A 44 46.98 -2.83 17.42
C SER A 44 47.84 -4.00 16.91
N TYR A 45 48.18 -4.01 15.62
CA TYR A 45 49.52 -4.43 15.19
C TYR A 45 50.06 -3.45 14.15
N GLU A 46 51.29 -3.06 14.44
CA GLU A 46 52.19 -2.09 13.88
C GLU A 46 52.97 -2.72 12.72
N ILE A 47 53.05 -2.06 11.56
CA ILE A 47 54.14 -2.26 10.61
C ILE A 47 54.61 -0.89 10.09
N GLU A 48 55.87 -0.66 10.40
CA GLU A 48 56.76 0.46 10.14
C GLU A 48 57.18 0.52 8.65
N GLY A 49 57.42 1.73 8.14
CA GLY A 49 58.60 1.93 7.29
C GLY A 49 58.43 2.30 5.80
N VAL A 50 58.81 3.56 5.53
CA VAL A 50 59.68 4.05 4.42
C VAL A 50 59.07 4.32 3.03
N ASP A 51 58.84 5.63 2.82
CA ASP A 51 59.13 6.55 1.69
C ASP A 51 59.14 6.15 0.18
N PRO A 52 58.89 7.15 -0.71
CA PRO A 52 58.53 6.96 -2.12
C PRO A 52 59.68 7.18 -3.13
N LEU A 53 59.40 6.81 -4.39
CA LEU A 53 60.13 7.02 -5.65
C LEU A 53 61.22 5.98 -6.00
N GLU A 54 61.03 5.27 -7.12
CA GLU A 54 61.87 5.42 -8.32
C GLU A 54 61.37 4.53 -9.49
N ALA A 55 61.64 5.01 -10.71
CA ALA A 55 61.38 4.37 -11.98
C ALA A 55 62.40 3.28 -12.30
N GLN A 56 62.02 2.22 -13.03
CA GLN A 56 62.76 1.70 -14.21
C GLN A 56 62.18 0.38 -14.76
N ASP A 57 62.19 0.34 -16.10
CA ASP A 57 62.50 -0.77 -17.01
C ASP A 57 61.63 -2.04 -17.12
N GLU A 58 61.04 -2.16 -18.32
CA GLU A 58 60.60 -3.38 -19.01
C GLU A 58 61.74 -4.42 -19.16
N PRO A 59 61.45 -5.74 -19.28
CA PRO A 59 61.23 -6.28 -20.63
C PRO A 59 60.22 -7.45 -20.78
N ALA A 60 59.56 -7.42 -21.94
CA ALA A 60 58.87 -8.45 -22.72
C ALA A 60 58.73 -9.89 -22.16
N ALA A 61 57.48 -10.31 -21.93
CA ALA A 61 57.11 -11.72 -21.74
C ALA A 61 56.90 -12.44 -23.08
N ILE A 62 57.62 -13.55 -23.25
CA ILE A 62 57.57 -14.48 -24.38
C ILE A 62 56.28 -15.31 -24.32
N VAL A 63 55.44 -15.26 -25.36
CA VAL A 63 54.22 -16.07 -25.49
C VAL A 63 54.52 -17.34 -26.30
N PRO A 64 54.39 -18.56 -25.73
CA PRO A 64 54.37 -19.79 -26.51
C PRO A 64 52.96 -20.07 -27.09
N PRO A 65 52.83 -20.64 -28.30
CA PRO A 65 51.53 -20.79 -28.95
C PRO A 65 50.96 -22.22 -28.87
N ILE A 66 49.64 -22.35 -29.16
CA ILE A 66 48.87 -23.55 -29.58
C ILE A 66 48.32 -24.40 -28.40
N PRO A 67 47.09 -25.01 -28.40
CA PRO A 67 46.29 -25.52 -29.53
C PRO A 67 44.78 -25.18 -29.60
N SER A 68 44.25 -25.33 -30.81
CA SER A 68 42.84 -25.28 -31.20
C SER A 68 41.95 -26.28 -30.43
N PRO A 69 40.73 -25.89 -30.01
CA PRO A 69 39.82 -26.79 -29.33
C PRO A 69 39.06 -27.75 -30.28
N VAL A 70 38.99 -28.99 -29.82
CA VAL A 70 38.35 -30.20 -30.40
C VAL A 70 36.82 -30.01 -30.61
N PRO A 71 36.19 -30.65 -31.61
CA PRO A 71 34.76 -30.53 -31.89
C PRO A 71 33.90 -31.07 -30.74
N ARG A 72 32.93 -30.28 -30.25
CA ARG A 72 31.94 -30.75 -29.27
C ARG A 72 30.96 -31.75 -29.91
N PRO A 73 30.67 -32.89 -29.27
CA PRO A 73 29.57 -33.76 -29.66
C PRO A 73 28.21 -33.10 -29.38
N ARG A 74 27.27 -33.23 -30.33
CA ARG A 74 25.87 -32.82 -30.17
C ARG A 74 25.22 -33.55 -29.01
N LYS A 75 24.65 -32.80 -28.07
CA LYS A 75 23.82 -33.32 -26.97
C LYS A 75 22.47 -33.82 -27.54
N PRO A 76 22.01 -35.03 -27.21
CA PRO A 76 20.72 -35.54 -27.66
C PRO A 76 19.56 -34.76 -27.03
N GLN A 77 18.53 -34.56 -27.83
CA GLN A 77 17.29 -33.87 -27.55
C GLN A 77 16.49 -34.65 -26.50
N ALA A 78 16.38 -34.12 -25.29
CA ALA A 78 15.47 -34.63 -24.27
C ALA A 78 14.05 -34.21 -24.65
N ALA A 79 13.29 -35.16 -25.19
CA ALA A 79 11.85 -35.17 -25.11
C ALA A 79 11.47 -35.29 -23.63
N ASP A 80 10.67 -34.33 -23.15
CA ASP A 80 9.74 -34.39 -22.01
C ASP A 80 9.60 -32.97 -21.44
N GLN A 81 8.81 -32.16 -22.14
CA GLN A 81 8.22 -30.95 -21.57
C GLN A 81 7.03 -31.36 -20.69
N PRO A 82 6.96 -30.91 -19.42
CA PRO A 82 5.80 -31.14 -18.57
C PRO A 82 4.54 -30.43 -19.08
N PRO A 83 3.35 -30.90 -18.67
CA PRO A 83 2.08 -30.57 -19.32
C PRO A 83 1.75 -29.09 -19.30
N THR A 84 1.38 -28.62 -20.49
CA THR A 84 0.59 -27.46 -20.86
C THR A 84 0.07 -26.62 -19.69
N ARG A 85 0.75 -25.48 -19.49
CA ARG A 85 0.28 -24.31 -18.72
C ARG A 85 -1.19 -24.06 -19.09
N SER A 86 -2.09 -24.20 -18.13
CA SER A 86 -3.52 -23.98 -18.34
C SER A 86 -3.73 -22.59 -18.92
N THR A 87 -4.27 -22.52 -20.13
CA THR A 87 -4.65 -21.31 -20.86
C THR A 87 -5.90 -20.69 -20.24
N VAL A 88 -5.86 -20.41 -18.94
CA VAL A 88 -6.84 -19.53 -18.30
C VAL A 88 -6.59 -18.15 -18.87
N LYS A 89 -7.60 -17.57 -19.53
CA LYS A 89 -7.50 -16.22 -20.08
C LYS A 89 -7.07 -15.28 -18.94
N PRO A 90 -6.15 -14.34 -19.20
CA PRO A 90 -5.73 -13.40 -18.18
C PRO A 90 -6.90 -12.52 -17.75
N GLY A 91 -7.15 -12.41 -16.45
CA GLY A 91 -8.17 -11.51 -15.92
C GLY A 91 -7.86 -10.06 -16.27
N THR A 92 -8.87 -9.28 -16.67
CA THR A 92 -8.72 -7.85 -16.94
C THR A 92 -8.97 -7.03 -15.68
N VAL A 93 -8.36 -5.85 -15.61
CA VAL A 93 -8.69 -4.87 -14.56
C VAL A 93 -9.59 -3.82 -15.19
N ASP A 94 -10.90 -3.98 -15.02
CA ASP A 94 -11.89 -3.10 -15.65
C ASP A 94 -12.02 -1.77 -14.90
N GLU A 95 -11.83 -1.79 -13.57
CA GLU A 95 -11.90 -0.60 -12.73
C GLU A 95 -10.60 -0.42 -11.96
N VAL A 96 -9.83 0.60 -12.36
CA VAL A 96 -8.61 1.01 -11.68
C VAL A 96 -8.97 1.61 -10.33
N TRP A 97 -8.23 1.25 -9.28
CA TRP A 97 -8.41 1.88 -7.98
C TRP A 97 -8.16 3.39 -8.08
N THR A 98 -9.13 4.18 -7.63
CA THR A 98 -8.97 5.63 -7.47
C THR A 98 -9.47 6.06 -6.10
N ARG A 99 -8.88 7.14 -5.57
CA ARG A 99 -9.34 7.74 -4.31
C ARG A 99 -10.81 8.14 -4.38
N TRP A 100 -11.29 8.58 -5.55
CA TRP A 100 -12.68 8.94 -5.74
C TRP A 100 -13.61 7.72 -5.71
N ALA A 101 -13.20 6.60 -6.31
CA ALA A 101 -13.95 5.35 -6.22
C ALA A 101 -14.06 4.85 -4.77
N GLU A 102 -13.04 5.07 -3.94
CA GLU A 102 -13.07 4.71 -2.52
C GLU A 102 -13.90 5.70 -1.69
N TRP A 103 -13.70 7.01 -1.86
CA TRP A 103 -14.25 8.04 -0.97
C TRP A 103 -15.55 8.67 -1.43
N GLY A 104 -15.89 8.61 -2.72
CA GLY A 104 -16.99 9.38 -3.31
C GLY A 104 -18.30 9.26 -2.52
N PRO A 105 -18.81 8.04 -2.29
CA PRO A 105 -19.99 7.82 -1.44
C PRO A 105 -19.88 8.33 -0.01
N ASP A 106 -18.70 8.25 0.62
CA ASP A 106 -18.52 8.73 2.00
C ASP A 106 -18.47 10.25 2.07
N ILE A 107 -17.86 10.91 1.07
CA ILE A 107 -17.90 12.36 0.89
C ILE A 107 -19.34 12.82 0.68
N ILE A 108 -20.11 12.14 -0.20
CA ILE A 108 -21.53 12.48 -0.44
C ILE A 108 -22.34 12.38 0.85
N ARG A 109 -22.16 11.30 1.63
CA ARG A 109 -22.82 11.14 2.93
C ARG A 109 -22.44 12.23 3.93
N LEU A 110 -21.15 12.58 4.00
CA LEU A 110 -20.65 13.60 4.90
C LEU A 110 -21.19 14.99 4.55
N VAL A 111 -21.20 15.35 3.26
CA VAL A 111 -21.79 16.60 2.77
C VAL A 111 -23.30 16.64 3.03
N ALA A 112 -24.02 15.55 2.77
CA ALA A 112 -25.45 15.48 3.03
C ALA A 112 -25.76 15.63 4.54
N ALA A 113 -25.02 14.92 5.40
CA ALA A 113 -25.17 15.02 6.85
C ALA A 113 -24.84 16.43 7.37
N ALA A 114 -23.78 17.06 6.86
CA ALA A 114 -23.42 18.43 7.20
C ALA A 114 -24.49 19.43 6.75
N GLY A 115 -25.06 19.25 5.55
CA GLY A 115 -26.17 20.07 5.05
C GLY A 115 -27.41 19.98 5.94
N VAL A 116 -27.83 18.77 6.30
CA VAL A 116 -28.95 18.55 7.24
C VAL A 116 -28.66 19.19 8.60
N LEU A 117 -27.44 19.03 9.12
CA LEU A 117 -27.03 19.62 10.38
C LEU A 117 -27.13 21.15 10.36
N LEU A 118 -26.62 21.77 9.30
CA LEU A 118 -26.66 23.23 9.13
C LEU A 118 -28.10 23.75 9.05
N VAL A 119 -28.99 23.05 8.34
CA VAL A 119 -30.41 23.41 8.28
C VAL A 119 -31.07 23.33 9.65
N LEU A 120 -30.85 22.25 10.40
CA LEU A 120 -31.39 22.09 11.75
C LEU A 120 -30.86 23.15 12.71
N LEU A 121 -29.56 23.46 12.63
CA LEU A 121 -28.92 24.48 13.44
C LEU A 121 -29.49 25.87 13.11
N TYR A 122 -29.65 26.19 11.83
CA TYR A 122 -30.26 27.43 11.37
C TYR A 122 -31.67 27.60 11.93
N LEU A 123 -32.54 26.61 11.77
CA LEU A 123 -33.92 26.66 12.27
C LEU A 123 -33.99 26.81 13.80
N ALA A 124 -33.11 26.13 14.54
CA ALA A 124 -33.05 26.24 16.00
C ALA A 124 -32.60 27.65 16.43
N LEU A 125 -31.60 28.23 15.75
CA LEU A 125 -31.09 29.57 16.05
C LEU A 125 -32.11 30.66 15.70
N THR A 126 -32.78 30.58 14.54
CA THR A 126 -33.82 31.55 14.16
C THR A 126 -35.03 31.50 15.08
N SER A 127 -35.27 30.35 15.72
CA SER A 127 -36.33 30.15 16.71
C SER A 127 -35.87 30.47 18.14
N PHE A 128 -34.65 30.96 18.33
CA PHE A 128 -34.02 31.26 19.63
C PHE A 128 -33.92 30.06 20.59
N TRP A 129 -33.89 28.83 20.07
CA TRP A 129 -33.72 27.60 20.86
C TRP A 129 -32.24 27.29 21.09
N PHE A 130 -31.56 28.15 21.85
CA PHE A 130 -30.10 28.08 22.03
C PHE A 130 -29.61 26.76 22.64
N THR A 131 -30.33 26.20 23.61
CA THR A 131 -29.98 24.90 24.20
C THR A 131 -30.07 23.77 23.17
N THR A 132 -31.12 23.75 22.36
CA THR A 132 -31.28 22.76 21.29
C THR A 132 -30.23 22.95 20.21
N ALA A 133 -29.93 24.19 19.80
CA ALA A 133 -28.88 24.49 18.84
C ALA A 133 -27.51 24.00 19.33
N PHE A 134 -27.18 24.20 20.62
CA PHE A 134 -25.96 23.70 21.23
C PHE A 134 -25.89 22.16 21.20
N LEU A 135 -26.96 21.47 21.56
CA LEU A 135 -27.01 20.01 21.51
C LEU A 135 -26.89 19.46 20.09
N ILE A 136 -27.54 20.12 19.11
CA ILE A 136 -27.42 19.79 17.68
C ILE A 136 -25.95 19.96 17.24
N LEU A 137 -25.31 21.06 17.61
CA LEU A 137 -23.91 21.32 17.24
C LEU A 137 -22.97 20.23 17.80
N VAL A 138 -23.09 19.90 19.09
CA VAL A 138 -22.24 18.89 19.73
C VAL A 138 -22.53 17.49 19.18
N GLY A 139 -23.79 17.07 19.17
CA GLY A 139 -24.19 15.75 18.70
C GLY A 139 -23.90 15.57 17.20
N GLY A 140 -24.22 16.58 16.39
CA GLY A 140 -23.91 16.63 14.97
C GLY A 140 -22.42 16.61 14.68
N GLY A 141 -21.62 17.34 15.45
CA GLY A 141 -20.16 17.31 15.37
C GLY A 141 -19.61 15.91 15.61
N VAL A 142 -20.10 15.21 16.65
CA VAL A 142 -19.72 13.81 16.92
C VAL A 142 -20.12 12.90 15.75
N VAL A 143 -21.34 13.04 15.21
CA VAL A 143 -21.78 12.24 14.06
C VAL A 143 -20.91 12.50 12.82
N LEU A 144 -20.57 13.76 12.52
CA LEU A 144 -19.68 14.08 11.41
C LEU A 144 -18.27 13.53 11.60
N LEU A 145 -17.73 13.57 12.82
CA LEU A 145 -16.44 12.96 13.14
C LEU A 145 -16.47 11.43 12.91
N LEU A 146 -17.52 10.77 13.35
CA LEU A 146 -17.69 9.32 13.13
C LEU A 146 -17.83 8.98 11.64
N LEU A 147 -18.58 9.79 10.87
CA LEU A 147 -18.71 9.63 9.43
C LEU A 147 -17.40 9.95 8.67
N GLY A 148 -16.59 10.88 9.19
CA GLY A 148 -15.30 11.25 8.61
C GLY A 148 -14.18 10.27 8.93
N TYR A 149 -14.33 9.43 9.96
CA TYR A 149 -13.29 8.49 10.40
C TYR A 149 -12.72 7.61 9.26
N PRO A 150 -13.55 6.98 8.38
CA PRO A 150 -13.05 6.21 7.25
C PRO A 150 -12.18 7.00 6.28
N LEU A 151 -12.43 8.31 6.09
CA LEU A 151 -11.61 9.16 5.22
C LEU A 151 -10.22 9.36 5.81
N PHE A 152 -10.13 9.65 7.12
CA PHE A 152 -8.85 9.91 7.79
C PHE A 152 -7.91 8.69 7.75
N ILE A 153 -8.45 7.49 8.01
CA ILE A 153 -7.66 6.26 8.03
C ILE A 153 -7.28 5.75 6.63
N THR A 154 -7.96 6.22 5.58
CA THR A 154 -7.68 5.82 4.19
C THR A 154 -6.85 6.85 3.42
N MET A 155 -6.45 7.97 4.03
CA MET A 155 -5.61 8.99 3.39
C MET A 155 -4.22 8.47 2.97
N GLU A 156 -3.74 7.39 3.60
CA GLU A 156 -2.49 6.73 3.22
C GLU A 156 -2.63 6.10 1.83
N ARG A 157 -1.87 6.62 0.87
CA ARG A 157 -1.89 6.12 -0.51
C ARG A 157 -1.40 4.66 -0.48
N PRO A 158 -2.15 3.71 -1.05
CA PRO A 158 -1.62 2.38 -1.26
C PRO A 158 -0.43 2.45 -2.22
N ILE A 159 0.74 2.02 -1.76
CA ILE A 159 1.95 1.92 -2.60
C ILE A 159 2.07 0.46 -3.03
N ARG A 160 1.19 -0.05 -3.90
CA ARG A 160 1.16 -1.49 -4.26
C ARG A 160 2.09 -1.83 -5.43
N ILE A 161 3.32 -1.34 -5.36
CA ILE A 161 4.30 -1.53 -6.44
C ILE A 161 4.78 -2.99 -6.46
N THR A 162 4.85 -3.64 -5.29
CA THR A 162 5.24 -5.04 -5.15
C THR A 162 4.01 -5.93 -4.92
N PRO A 163 4.03 -7.19 -5.41
CA PRO A 163 2.93 -8.13 -5.20
C PRO A 163 2.71 -8.46 -3.72
N GLU A 164 3.78 -8.52 -2.93
CA GLU A 164 3.71 -8.71 -1.47
C GLU A 164 2.98 -7.55 -0.79
N GLN A 165 3.28 -6.32 -1.17
CA GLN A 165 2.62 -5.14 -0.61
C GLN A 165 1.14 -5.09 -1.00
N ALA A 166 0.78 -5.56 -2.20
CA ALA A 166 -0.63 -5.68 -2.58
C ALA A 166 -1.41 -6.65 -1.68
N LEU A 167 -0.81 -7.80 -1.31
CA LEU A 167 -1.40 -8.75 -0.37
C LEU A 167 -1.47 -8.20 1.05
N ASN A 168 -0.39 -7.57 1.52
CA ASN A 168 -0.35 -6.93 2.83
C ASN A 168 -1.42 -5.84 2.96
N ASP A 169 -1.59 -5.01 1.94
CA ASP A 169 -2.64 -3.99 1.93
C ASP A 169 -4.06 -4.60 1.84
N TYR A 170 -4.23 -5.73 1.12
CA TYR A 170 -5.52 -6.41 1.00
C TYR A 170 -5.96 -7.03 2.32
N TYR A 171 -5.10 -7.85 2.93
CA TYR A 171 -5.42 -8.52 4.20
C TYR A 171 -5.29 -7.57 5.39
N GLY A 172 -4.37 -6.61 5.35
CA GLY A 172 -4.22 -5.58 6.39
C GLY A 172 -5.46 -4.70 6.55
N ALA A 173 -6.25 -4.52 5.48
CA ALA A 173 -7.53 -3.83 5.54
C ALA A 173 -8.56 -4.50 6.49
N LEU A 174 -8.41 -5.79 6.79
CA LEU A 174 -9.23 -6.52 7.74
C LEU A 174 -8.77 -6.33 9.19
N SER A 175 -7.54 -5.85 9.40
CA SER A 175 -6.92 -5.70 10.72
C SER A 175 -7.37 -4.44 11.49
N HIS A 176 -8.25 -3.64 10.88
CA HIS A 176 -8.85 -2.47 11.53
C HIS A 176 -10.04 -2.86 12.39
N SER A 177 -10.36 -2.02 13.38
CA SER A 177 -11.56 -2.17 14.23
C SER A 177 -12.85 -2.19 13.39
N VAL A 178 -12.87 -1.41 12.31
CA VAL A 178 -13.87 -1.45 11.25
C VAL A 178 -13.15 -1.88 9.96
N PRO A 179 -13.36 -3.12 9.47
CA PRO A 179 -12.70 -3.62 8.27
C PRO A 179 -12.99 -2.80 7.02
N HIS A 180 -11.97 -2.49 6.21
CA HIS A 180 -12.13 -1.71 4.97
C HIS A 180 -12.49 -2.61 3.79
N ILE A 181 -13.64 -3.27 3.89
CA ILE A 181 -14.16 -4.21 2.88
C ILE A 181 -14.21 -3.55 1.50
N ARG A 182 -14.58 -2.27 1.43
CA ARG A 182 -14.64 -1.53 0.17
C ARG A 182 -13.27 -1.36 -0.48
N ARG A 183 -12.25 -1.06 0.32
CA ARG A 183 -10.87 -1.02 -0.15
C ARG A 183 -10.50 -2.39 -0.69
N MET A 184 -10.77 -3.47 0.03
CA MET A 184 -10.52 -4.85 -0.45
C MET A 184 -11.15 -5.12 -1.81
N TRP A 185 -12.44 -4.80 -1.97
CA TRP A 185 -13.17 -4.98 -3.23
C TRP A 185 -12.50 -4.30 -4.42
N LEU A 186 -12.01 -3.07 -4.23
CA LEU A 186 -11.35 -2.31 -5.28
C LEU A 186 -9.98 -2.86 -5.68
N LEU A 187 -9.42 -3.79 -4.90
CA LEU A 187 -8.12 -4.43 -5.13
C LEU A 187 -8.22 -5.77 -5.82
N LEU A 188 -9.45 -6.18 -6.10
CA LEU A 188 -9.73 -7.36 -6.89
C LEU A 188 -9.73 -6.98 -8.37
N SER A 189 -9.16 -7.85 -9.20
CA SER A 189 -9.36 -7.82 -10.64
C SER A 189 -10.84 -8.10 -10.98
N SER A 190 -11.22 -7.96 -12.25
CA SER A 190 -12.59 -8.32 -12.69
C SER A 190 -12.94 -9.76 -12.29
N GLU A 191 -12.02 -10.69 -12.51
CA GLU A 191 -12.17 -12.10 -12.12
C GLU A 191 -12.28 -12.25 -10.60
N GLY A 192 -11.46 -11.53 -9.84
CA GLY A 192 -11.51 -11.58 -8.37
C GLY A 192 -12.81 -11.06 -7.77
N ARG A 193 -13.52 -10.15 -8.47
CA ARG A 193 -14.85 -9.64 -8.09
C ARG A 193 -15.98 -10.61 -8.41
N SER A 194 -15.72 -11.61 -9.26
CA SER A 194 -16.66 -12.66 -9.63
C SER A 194 -16.18 -14.01 -9.11
N SER A 195 -16.46 -14.29 -7.83
CA SER A 195 -16.19 -15.60 -7.23
C SER A 195 -17.48 -16.43 -7.16
N ARG A 196 -17.37 -17.72 -6.87
CA ARG A 196 -18.53 -18.56 -6.53
C ARG A 196 -19.27 -18.06 -5.29
N SER A 197 -18.60 -17.31 -4.42
CA SER A 197 -19.17 -16.82 -3.16
C SER A 197 -19.82 -15.43 -3.26
N PHE A 198 -19.48 -14.65 -4.28
CA PHE A 198 -20.00 -13.29 -4.44
C PHE A 198 -19.80 -12.80 -5.88
N HIS A 199 -20.76 -12.00 -6.36
CA HIS A 199 -20.72 -11.31 -7.65
C HIS A 199 -20.96 -9.81 -7.52
N SER A 200 -21.30 -9.33 -6.32
CA SER A 200 -21.53 -7.91 -6.03
C SER A 200 -20.79 -7.47 -4.77
N PHE A 201 -20.55 -6.16 -4.65
CA PHE A 201 -19.94 -5.59 -3.45
C PHE A 201 -20.74 -5.91 -2.17
N ASN A 202 -22.07 -5.96 -2.25
CA ASN A 202 -22.91 -6.27 -1.09
C ASN A 202 -22.72 -7.73 -0.63
N GLU A 203 -22.68 -8.68 -1.57
CA GLU A 203 -22.39 -10.08 -1.27
C GLU A 203 -20.97 -10.26 -0.73
N PHE A 204 -19.99 -9.58 -1.32
CA PHE A 204 -18.61 -9.58 -0.83
C PHE A 204 -18.50 -9.06 0.60
N ASN A 205 -19.24 -7.99 0.91
CA ASN A 205 -19.31 -7.43 2.25
C ASN A 205 -19.97 -8.39 3.24
N THR A 206 -21.07 -9.02 2.86
CA THR A 206 -21.72 -10.06 3.68
C THR A 206 -20.76 -11.23 3.93
N TYR A 207 -20.12 -11.74 2.87
CA TYR A 207 -19.14 -12.83 2.93
C TYR A 207 -18.03 -12.56 3.95
N TRP A 208 -17.34 -11.43 3.84
CA TRP A 208 -16.25 -11.11 4.75
C TRP A 208 -16.73 -10.83 6.18
N ASN A 209 -17.89 -10.20 6.36
CA ASN A 209 -18.45 -10.01 7.70
C ASN A 209 -18.78 -11.35 8.38
N GLU A 210 -19.31 -12.31 7.63
CA GLU A 210 -19.57 -13.67 8.14
C GLU A 210 -18.27 -14.43 8.42
N LYS A 211 -17.28 -14.35 7.52
CA LYS A 211 -15.97 -14.96 7.73
C LYS A 211 -15.27 -14.39 8.97
N LEU A 212 -15.25 -13.06 9.14
CA LEU A 212 -14.68 -12.43 10.33
C LEU A 212 -15.39 -12.87 11.61
N LYS A 213 -16.72 -12.99 11.60
CA LYS A 213 -17.47 -13.54 12.75
C LYS A 213 -17.08 -14.99 13.04
N SER A 214 -16.89 -15.82 12.01
CA SER A 214 -16.47 -17.22 12.17
C SER A 214 -15.03 -17.39 12.66
N LEU A 215 -14.16 -16.42 12.36
CA LEU A 215 -12.76 -16.43 12.77
C LEU A 215 -12.57 -15.97 14.22
N LYS A 216 -13.43 -15.08 14.72
CA LYS A 216 -13.43 -14.66 16.12
C LYS A 216 -13.81 -15.83 17.03
N SER A 217 -13.05 -16.03 18.11
CA SER A 217 -13.43 -17.01 19.12
C SER A 217 -14.71 -16.59 19.85
N ALA A 218 -15.52 -17.56 20.28
CA ALA A 218 -16.73 -17.29 21.07
C ALA A 218 -16.44 -16.58 22.42
N LYS A 219 -15.18 -16.55 22.85
CA LYS A 219 -14.71 -15.88 24.07
C LYS A 219 -14.18 -14.47 23.84
N GLY A 220 -13.96 -14.06 22.58
CA GLY A 220 -13.52 -12.71 22.24
C GLY A 220 -14.68 -11.71 22.35
N GLY A 221 -14.49 -10.64 23.12
CA GLY A 221 -15.47 -9.55 23.18
C GLY A 221 -15.73 -8.94 21.79
N ARG A 222 -16.87 -8.23 21.63
CA ARG A 222 -17.30 -7.62 20.35
C ARG A 222 -16.24 -6.71 19.70
N PHE A 223 -15.32 -6.18 20.50
CA PHE A 223 -14.25 -5.26 20.09
C PHE A 223 -12.89 -5.92 19.83
N ASN A 224 -12.75 -7.23 20.06
CA ASN A 224 -11.49 -7.90 19.77
C ASN A 224 -11.28 -7.93 18.24
N THR A 225 -10.16 -7.36 17.81
CA THR A 225 -9.82 -7.17 16.39
C THR A 225 -8.88 -8.29 15.96
N LEU A 226 -9.14 -8.86 14.80
CA LEU A 226 -8.28 -9.88 14.22
C LEU A 226 -7.12 -9.18 13.51
N LEU A 227 -5.90 -9.66 13.71
CA LEU A 227 -4.70 -9.20 13.01
C LEU A 227 -4.38 -10.22 11.91
N PHE A 228 -4.37 -9.74 10.69
CA PHE A 228 -3.99 -10.50 9.49
C PHE A 228 -2.58 -10.10 9.08
N SER A 229 -1.71 -11.09 8.90
CA SER A 229 -0.33 -10.91 8.46
C SER A 229 0.02 -11.91 7.37
N VAL A 230 0.69 -11.44 6.31
CA VAL A 230 1.21 -12.29 5.24
C VAL A 230 2.63 -12.70 5.61
N GLN A 231 2.89 -14.01 5.63
CA GLN A 231 4.19 -14.60 5.94
C GLN A 231 4.66 -15.53 4.82
N ASP A 232 5.94 -15.88 4.82
CA ASP A 232 6.55 -16.82 3.88
C ASP A 232 6.27 -16.51 2.40
N PHE A 233 6.19 -15.22 2.05
CA PHE A 233 5.87 -14.80 0.70
C PHE A 233 6.92 -15.28 -0.30
N LYS A 234 6.46 -15.99 -1.34
CA LYS A 234 7.25 -16.49 -2.45
C LYS A 234 6.53 -16.20 -3.76
N SER A 235 7.23 -15.53 -4.68
CA SER A 235 6.72 -15.30 -6.03
C SER A 235 7.80 -15.54 -7.08
N GLU A 236 7.38 -15.83 -8.31
CA GLU A 236 8.26 -15.71 -9.47
C GLU A 236 8.75 -14.26 -9.61
N LYS A 237 9.93 -14.04 -10.23
CA LYS A 237 10.46 -12.69 -10.43
C LYS A 237 9.48 -11.87 -11.27
N SER A 238 8.98 -10.78 -10.72
CA SER A 238 7.92 -9.93 -11.28
C SER A 238 8.36 -9.04 -12.45
N ALA A 239 9.63 -9.10 -12.88
CA ALA A 239 10.19 -8.22 -13.88
C ALA A 239 9.54 -8.47 -15.26
N GLY A 240 8.66 -7.54 -15.67
CA GLY A 240 8.00 -7.54 -16.98
C GLY A 240 6.75 -8.45 -17.08
N LEU A 241 6.37 -9.14 -16.01
CA LEU A 241 5.18 -9.99 -16.02
C LEU A 241 3.91 -9.18 -15.73
N THR A 242 2.83 -9.47 -16.47
CA THR A 242 1.48 -8.96 -16.22
C THR A 242 0.67 -9.86 -15.30
N HIS A 243 1.07 -11.13 -15.16
CA HIS A 243 0.47 -12.12 -14.26
C HIS A 243 1.55 -12.75 -13.40
N LEU A 244 1.22 -12.99 -12.14
CA LEU A 244 2.14 -13.60 -11.20
C LEU A 244 1.37 -14.52 -10.26
N GLU A 245 1.94 -15.68 -9.95
CA GLU A 245 1.45 -16.56 -8.91
C GLU A 245 2.29 -16.34 -7.65
N ALA A 246 1.62 -16.05 -6.54
CA ALA A 246 2.25 -15.84 -5.24
C ALA A 246 1.80 -16.92 -4.25
N LYS A 247 2.76 -17.50 -3.55
CA LYS A 247 2.55 -18.47 -2.46
C LYS A 247 2.91 -17.80 -1.15
N PHE A 248 2.04 -17.92 -0.15
CA PHE A 248 2.27 -17.31 1.15
C PHE A 248 1.45 -18.02 2.22
N THR A 249 1.77 -17.74 3.48
CA THR A 249 1.01 -18.18 4.65
C THR A 249 0.27 -16.97 5.21
N LEU A 250 -1.06 -16.99 5.21
CA LEU A 250 -1.85 -15.99 5.90
C LEU A 250 -1.97 -16.37 7.38
N GLN A 251 -1.43 -15.55 8.26
CA GLN A 251 -1.58 -15.72 9.70
C GLN A 251 -2.69 -14.82 10.23
N VAL A 252 -3.61 -15.41 10.99
CA VAL A 252 -4.72 -14.72 11.65
C VAL A 252 -4.58 -14.90 13.16
N GLN A 253 -4.45 -13.79 13.87
CA GLN A 253 -4.34 -13.75 15.32
C GLN A 253 -5.40 -12.83 15.92
N GLU A 254 -5.82 -13.08 17.16
CA GLU A 254 -6.56 -12.08 17.92
C GLU A 254 -5.56 -11.06 18.48
N ARG A 255 -5.85 -9.75 18.37
CA ARG A 255 -4.94 -8.68 18.82
C ARG A 255 -4.55 -8.83 20.29
N ASP A 256 -5.48 -9.30 21.12
CA ASP A 256 -5.27 -9.48 22.57
C ASP A 256 -4.50 -10.77 22.92
N GLN A 257 -4.26 -11.66 21.94
CA GLN A 257 -3.57 -12.94 22.13
C GLN A 257 -2.34 -13.07 21.21
N MET A 258 -1.52 -12.02 21.13
CA MET A 258 -0.27 -12.02 20.34
C MET A 258 0.71 -13.17 20.70
N THR A 259 0.60 -13.72 21.91
CA THR A 259 1.43 -14.86 22.37
C THR A 259 0.85 -16.22 22.02
N SER A 260 -0.39 -16.29 21.54
CA SER A 260 -0.98 -17.56 21.08
C SER A 260 -0.59 -17.85 19.64
N PRO A 261 -0.35 -19.13 19.27
CA PRO A 261 -0.12 -19.47 17.87
C PRO A 261 -1.38 -19.14 17.06
N GLY A 262 -1.28 -18.11 16.22
CA GLY A 262 -2.34 -17.73 15.30
C GLY A 262 -2.74 -18.87 14.36
N ARG A 263 -3.95 -18.80 13.82
CA ARG A 263 -4.38 -19.73 12.76
C ARG A 263 -3.61 -19.38 11.49
N THR A 264 -2.98 -20.37 10.87
CA THR A 264 -2.21 -20.20 9.63
C THR A 264 -2.95 -20.84 8.47
N PHE A 265 -2.95 -20.15 7.34
CA PHE A 265 -3.62 -20.59 6.12
C PHE A 265 -2.62 -20.52 4.96
N PRO A 266 -1.97 -21.64 4.60
CA PRO A 266 -1.11 -21.66 3.42
C PRO A 266 -1.98 -21.49 2.18
N THR A 267 -1.62 -20.56 1.31
CA THR A 267 -2.41 -20.25 0.13
C THR A 267 -1.55 -19.92 -1.07
N THR A 268 -2.17 -19.97 -2.24
CA THR A 268 -1.58 -19.58 -3.50
C THR A 268 -2.60 -18.74 -4.24
N ILE A 269 -2.22 -17.53 -4.60
CA ILE A 269 -3.09 -16.58 -5.28
C ILE A 269 -2.43 -16.09 -6.56
N ARG A 270 -3.26 -15.80 -7.55
CA ARG A 270 -2.85 -15.16 -8.79
C ARG A 270 -3.07 -13.65 -8.67
N LEU A 271 -2.09 -12.89 -9.12
CA LEU A 271 -2.13 -11.45 -9.19
C LEU A 271 -2.00 -10.98 -10.63
N VAL A 272 -2.72 -9.91 -10.96
CA VAL A 272 -2.66 -9.23 -12.26
C VAL A 272 -2.14 -7.82 -12.08
N LYS A 273 -1.29 -7.39 -12.99
CA LYS A 273 -0.85 -6.00 -13.07
C LYS A 273 -1.87 -5.17 -13.85
N GLY A 274 -2.47 -4.19 -13.18
CA GLY A 274 -3.39 -3.23 -13.81
C GLY A 274 -2.69 -2.21 -14.70
N PRO A 275 -3.46 -1.41 -15.46
CA PRO A 275 -2.91 -0.36 -16.32
C PRO A 275 -2.22 0.77 -15.55
N ASP A 276 -2.54 0.92 -14.26
CA ASP A 276 -1.89 1.82 -13.30
C ASP A 276 -0.55 1.28 -12.76
N LYS A 277 -0.09 0.12 -13.26
CA LYS A 277 1.11 -0.61 -12.84
C LYS A 277 1.03 -1.18 -11.42
N MET A 278 -0.16 -1.23 -10.80
CA MET A 278 -0.39 -1.83 -9.49
C MET A 278 -0.82 -3.29 -9.61
N TRP A 279 -0.61 -4.06 -8.55
CA TRP A 279 -1.04 -5.46 -8.50
C TRP A 279 -2.43 -5.60 -7.88
N TYR A 280 -3.28 -6.39 -8.54
CA TYR A 280 -4.65 -6.73 -8.16
C TYR A 280 -4.76 -8.24 -7.94
N LEU A 281 -5.63 -8.68 -7.05
CA LEU A 281 -5.84 -10.09 -6.71
C LEU A 281 -6.92 -10.69 -7.62
N GLU A 282 -6.69 -11.89 -8.16
CA GLU A 282 -7.70 -12.67 -8.90
C GLU A 282 -8.63 -13.47 -7.98
N ASP A 283 -8.39 -13.47 -6.66
CA ASP A 283 -9.26 -14.14 -5.69
C ASP A 283 -9.47 -13.26 -4.46
N GLY A 284 -10.74 -12.96 -4.17
CA GLY A 284 -11.12 -12.19 -2.99
C GLY A 284 -11.57 -13.02 -1.79
N THR A 285 -11.44 -14.34 -1.84
CA THR A 285 -11.93 -15.24 -0.78
C THR A 285 -10.88 -15.49 0.31
N MET A 286 -11.35 -15.75 1.53
CA MET A 286 -10.49 -16.30 2.59
C MET A 286 -9.92 -17.67 2.14
N PRO A 287 -8.60 -17.90 2.26
CA PRO A 287 -8.03 -19.20 1.95
C PRO A 287 -8.65 -20.32 2.79
N GLU A 288 -8.96 -21.44 2.14
CA GLU A 288 -9.45 -22.62 2.84
C GLU A 288 -8.30 -23.25 3.64
N GLY A 289 -8.44 -23.26 4.97
CA GLY A 289 -7.53 -24.00 5.82
C GLY A 289 -7.78 -25.49 5.65
N ARG A 290 -6.73 -26.28 5.48
CA ARG A 290 -6.82 -27.70 5.84
C ARG A 290 -6.95 -27.75 7.36
N VAL A 291 -8.14 -28.11 7.84
CA VAL A 291 -8.35 -28.53 9.23
C VAL A 291 -7.65 -29.86 9.46
#